data_AF-X0XNF5-F1
#
_entry.id   AF-X0XNF5-F1
#
_cell.length_a   1.000
_cell.length_b   1.000
_cell.length_c   1.000
_cell.angle_alpha   90.00
_cell.angle_beta   90.00
_cell.angle_gamma   90.00
#
_symmetry.space_group_name_H-M   'P 1'
#
loop_
_entity.id
_entity.type
_entity.pdbx_description
1 polymer ?
#
loop_
_entity_poly.entity_id
_entity_poly.type
_entity_poly.pdbx_seq_one_letter_code
_entity_poly.pdbx_strand_id
1 'polypeptide(L)'
;MSYILAGVLCIPTALSKAELITAMPKAGGDYFYIMRGFGPLFGTIAGLSAWFSLSLKGAFALLGMGAYLSIFTHLPIHIIAVICCLFFIILNLVGVKEAGFFQVLLVLGLFGILLCYVFLGAKNIKPDNFSPFFSCGVNSVFTTASFVFISYGGLTKIAALAEETRNPGKTIPLGMISALAIICILYAAVLIVTIGVMNPQTLKETLTPISDGAYVFGGNVFKIVISVAAFLAFISTA
;
A
#
# COMPACT_ATOMS: atom_id res chain seq x y z
N MET A 1 -14.78 -6.20 -3.60
CA MET A 1 -15.53 -6.11 -2.31
C MET A 1 -14.61 -6.19 -1.10
N SER A 2 -13.71 -7.17 -1.01
CA SER A 2 -12.83 -7.38 0.15
C SER A 2 -11.98 -6.15 0.54
N TYR A 3 -11.48 -5.40 -0.43
CA TYR A 3 -10.75 -4.14 -0.17
C TYR A 3 -11.62 -3.05 0.45
N ILE A 4 -12.88 -2.92 0.02
CA ILE A 4 -13.82 -1.95 0.59
C ILE A 4 -14.15 -2.36 2.03
N LEU A 5 -14.42 -3.66 2.26
CA LEU A 5 -14.67 -4.19 3.59
C LEU A 5 -13.48 -3.92 4.53
N ALA A 6 -12.26 -4.21 4.08
CA ALA A 6 -11.04 -3.91 4.84
C ALA A 6 -10.91 -2.41 5.14
N GLY A 7 -11.19 -1.53 4.18
CA GLY A 7 -11.16 -0.09 4.37
C GLY A 7 -12.18 0.41 5.41
N VAL A 8 -13.40 -0.14 5.38
CA VAL A 8 -14.44 0.16 6.40
C VAL A 8 -13.98 -0.30 7.79
N LEU A 9 -13.36 -1.47 7.89
CA LEU A 9 -12.81 -1.98 9.15
C LEU A 9 -11.64 -1.14 9.69
N CYS A 10 -10.98 -0.34 8.84
CA CYS A 10 -9.95 0.61 9.28
C CYS A 10 -10.51 1.91 9.89
N ILE A 11 -11.78 2.25 9.65
CA ILE A 11 -12.37 3.51 10.12
C ILE A 11 -12.27 3.66 11.65
N PRO A 12 -12.67 2.67 12.49
CA PRO A 12 -12.57 2.81 13.94
C PRO A 12 -11.12 3.01 14.41
N THR A 13 -10.16 2.31 13.79
CA THR A 13 -8.74 2.47 14.08
C THR A 13 -8.25 3.87 13.72
N ALA A 14 -8.66 4.40 12.57
CA ALA A 14 -8.30 5.74 12.13
C ALA A 14 -8.86 6.81 13.07
N LEU A 15 -10.13 6.69 13.49
CA LEU A 15 -10.79 7.61 14.40
C LEU A 15 -10.16 7.58 15.81
N SER A 16 -9.92 6.39 16.36
CA SER A 16 -9.24 6.25 17.66
C SER A 16 -7.83 6.86 17.63
N LYS A 17 -7.08 6.66 16.54
CA LYS A 17 -5.77 7.29 16.36
C LYS A 17 -5.86 8.80 16.18
N ALA A 18 -6.87 9.29 15.47
CA ALA A 18 -7.13 10.72 15.32
C ALA A 18 -7.39 11.39 16.68
N GLU A 19 -8.20 10.77 17.54
CA GLU A 19 -8.45 11.29 18.90
C GLU A 19 -7.15 11.31 19.74
N LEU A 20 -6.40 10.21 19.73
CA LEU A 20 -5.14 10.12 20.47
C LEU A 20 -4.11 11.17 20.03
N ILE A 21 -3.96 11.43 18.73
CA ILE A 21 -3.00 12.43 18.25
C ILE A 21 -3.46 13.86 18.52
N THR A 22 -4.77 14.12 18.55
CA THR A 22 -5.29 15.43 18.96
C THR A 22 -5.06 15.70 20.45
N ALA A 23 -5.18 14.68 21.29
CA ALA A 23 -4.96 14.78 22.73
C ALA A 23 -3.48 14.82 23.10
N MET A 24 -2.64 14.08 22.37
CA MET A 24 -1.21 13.88 22.65
C MET A 24 -0.37 14.01 21.38
N PRO A 25 -0.12 15.23 20.87
CA PRO A 25 0.61 15.47 19.62
C PRO A 25 2.13 15.38 19.82
N LYS A 26 2.64 14.19 20.17
CA LYS A 26 4.07 13.92 20.34
C LYS A 26 4.53 12.79 19.42
N ALA A 27 5.83 12.80 19.11
CA ALA A 27 6.46 11.74 18.34
C ALA A 27 6.47 10.43 19.16
N GLY A 28 6.40 9.31 18.46
CA GLY A 28 6.42 7.96 19.05
C GLY A 28 5.19 7.11 18.79
N GLY A 29 4.13 7.66 18.18
CA GLY A 29 2.98 6.92 17.67
C GLY A 29 2.41 5.90 18.66
N ASP A 30 2.20 4.66 18.19
CA ASP A 30 1.58 3.57 18.97
C ASP A 30 2.28 3.30 20.30
N TYR A 31 3.61 3.30 20.31
CA TYR A 31 4.43 3.10 21.50
C TYR A 31 4.13 4.16 22.57
N PHE A 32 4.14 5.44 22.18
CA PHE A 32 3.94 6.54 23.12
C PHE A 32 2.54 6.52 23.73
N TYR A 33 1.50 6.31 22.91
CA TYR A 33 0.12 6.28 23.40
C TYR A 33 -0.13 5.12 24.36
N ILE A 34 0.38 3.93 24.05
CA ILE A 34 0.19 2.74 24.88
C ILE A 34 1.01 2.84 26.16
N MET A 35 2.24 3.34 26.08
CA MET A 35 3.06 3.59 27.27
C MET A 35 2.37 4.57 28.23
N ARG A 36 1.72 5.61 27.70
CA ARG A 36 1.04 6.62 28.53
C ARG A 36 -0.25 6.11 29.16
N GLY A 37 -0.98 5.23 28.46
CA GLY A 37 -2.26 4.68 28.94
C GLY A 37 -2.13 3.44 29.84
N PHE A 38 -1.21 2.53 29.51
CA PHE A 38 -1.10 1.20 30.13
C PHE A 38 0.23 0.96 30.86
N GLY A 39 1.16 1.93 30.79
CA GLY A 39 2.45 1.85 31.47
C GLY A 39 3.57 1.24 30.62
N PRO A 40 4.81 1.21 31.17
CA PRO A 40 6.02 0.91 30.40
C PRO A 40 6.03 -0.49 29.76
N LEU A 41 5.52 -1.52 30.44
CA LEU A 41 5.54 -2.90 29.93
C LEU A 41 4.77 -3.04 28.61
N PHE A 42 3.53 -2.56 28.59
CA PHE A 42 2.69 -2.59 27.39
C PHE A 42 3.22 -1.65 26.30
N GLY A 43 3.83 -0.52 26.71
CA GLY A 43 4.58 0.35 25.80
C GLY A 43 5.67 -0.42 25.06
N THR A 44 6.55 -1.13 25.77
CA THR A 44 7.64 -1.91 25.16
C THR A 44 7.12 -3.01 24.23
N ILE A 45 6.06 -3.72 24.62
CA ILE A 45 5.42 -4.74 23.75
C ILE A 45 4.92 -4.09 22.46
N ALA A 46 4.25 -2.93 22.56
CA ALA A 46 3.77 -2.19 21.39
C ALA A 46 4.91 -1.67 20.50
N GLY A 47 6.00 -1.18 21.10
CA GLY A 47 7.19 -0.74 20.38
C GLY A 47 7.85 -1.87 19.60
N LEU A 48 8.08 -3.01 20.23
CA LEU A 48 8.63 -4.20 19.57
C LEU A 48 7.70 -4.73 18.47
N SER A 49 6.40 -4.75 18.72
CA SER A 49 5.40 -5.16 17.72
C SER A 49 5.40 -4.22 16.52
N ALA A 50 5.49 -2.90 16.76
CA ALA A 50 5.56 -1.91 15.70
C ALA A 50 6.84 -2.02 14.87
N TRP A 51 7.97 -2.27 15.53
CA TRP A 51 9.26 -2.50 14.87
C TRP A 51 9.21 -3.76 14.01
N PHE A 52 8.75 -4.88 14.56
CA PHE A 52 8.63 -6.15 13.81
C PHE A 52 7.67 -6.03 12.62
N SER A 53 6.52 -5.37 12.82
CA SER A 53 5.58 -5.08 11.74
C SER A 53 6.20 -4.23 10.62
N LEU A 54 7.03 -3.25 10.97
CA LEU A 54 7.74 -2.42 9.99
C LEU A 54 8.78 -3.25 9.21
N SER A 55 9.56 -4.08 9.90
CA SER A 55 10.54 -4.98 9.26
C SER A 55 9.88 -5.96 8.28
N LEU A 56 8.76 -6.57 8.67
CA LEU A 56 8.00 -7.46 7.78
C LEU A 56 7.42 -6.73 6.56
N LYS A 57 6.95 -5.48 6.75
CA LYS A 57 6.48 -4.65 5.65
C LYS A 57 7.61 -4.30 4.67
N GLY A 58 8.80 -3.98 5.17
CA GLY A 58 9.99 -3.76 4.34
C GLY A 58 10.36 -5.01 3.54
N ALA A 59 10.36 -6.19 4.17
CA ALA A 59 10.57 -7.46 3.48
C ALA A 59 9.52 -7.72 2.39
N PHE A 60 8.25 -7.43 2.65
CA PHE A 60 7.18 -7.53 1.66
C PHE A 60 7.42 -6.59 0.46
N ALA A 61 7.88 -5.35 0.70
CA ALA A 61 8.19 -4.42 -0.37
C ALA A 61 9.35 -4.91 -1.26
N LEU A 62 10.40 -5.47 -0.64
CA LEU A 62 11.54 -6.06 -1.36
C LEU A 62 11.15 -7.28 -2.21
N LEU A 63 10.27 -8.14 -1.70
CA LEU A 63 9.72 -9.25 -2.50
C LEU A 63 8.87 -8.75 -3.67
N GLY A 64 8.07 -7.71 -3.44
CA GLY A 64 7.31 -7.01 -4.48
C GLY A 64 8.22 -6.48 -5.59
N MET A 65 9.29 -5.78 -5.23
CA MET A 65 10.33 -5.36 -6.20
C MET A 65 10.89 -6.53 -6.98
N GLY A 66 11.21 -7.63 -6.28
CA GLY A 66 11.71 -8.85 -6.89
C GLY A 66 10.77 -9.42 -7.96
N ALA A 67 9.46 -9.41 -7.71
CA ALA A 67 8.46 -9.88 -8.67
C ALA A 67 8.38 -9.02 -9.94
N TYR A 68 8.58 -7.71 -9.83
CA TYR A 68 8.61 -6.82 -11.00
C TYR A 68 9.95 -6.87 -11.75
N LEU A 69 11.07 -7.02 -11.05
CA LEU A 69 12.39 -7.14 -11.68
C LEU A 69 12.63 -8.50 -12.31
N SER A 70 12.04 -9.57 -11.77
CA SER A 70 12.18 -10.92 -12.34
C SER A 70 11.62 -11.02 -13.76
N ILE A 71 10.67 -10.14 -14.13
CA ILE A 71 10.16 -10.01 -15.50
C ILE A 71 11.28 -9.68 -16.50
N PHE A 72 12.29 -8.92 -16.07
CA PHE A 72 13.39 -8.48 -16.92
C PHE A 72 14.65 -9.35 -16.74
N THR A 73 14.99 -9.70 -15.50
CA THR A 73 16.28 -10.34 -15.19
C THR A 73 16.24 -11.87 -15.21
N HIS A 74 15.05 -12.49 -15.21
CA HIS A 74 14.84 -13.95 -15.10
C HIS A 74 15.50 -14.59 -13.85
N LEU A 75 15.94 -13.77 -12.88
CA LEU A 75 16.48 -14.24 -11.61
C LEU A 75 15.33 -14.59 -10.64
N PRO A 76 15.56 -15.53 -9.72
CA PRO A 76 14.56 -15.86 -8.72
C PRO A 76 14.33 -14.68 -7.75
N ILE A 77 13.07 -14.43 -7.41
CA ILE A 77 12.59 -13.26 -6.64
C ILE A 77 13.37 -13.09 -5.34
N HIS A 78 13.70 -14.17 -4.62
CA HIS A 78 14.41 -14.10 -3.36
C HIS A 78 15.84 -13.54 -3.50
N ILE A 79 16.56 -13.85 -4.58
CA ILE A 79 17.90 -13.29 -4.83
C ILE A 79 17.79 -11.80 -5.13
N ILE A 80 16.83 -11.40 -5.96
CA ILE A 80 16.61 -9.99 -6.28
C ILE A 80 16.26 -9.20 -5.02
N ALA A 81 15.37 -9.72 -4.17
CA ALA A 81 14.98 -9.08 -2.93
C ALA A 81 16.18 -8.88 -1.98
N VAL A 82 17.10 -9.85 -1.88
CA VAL A 82 18.34 -9.72 -1.09
C VAL A 82 19.27 -8.66 -1.68
N ILE A 83 19.43 -8.62 -3.00
CA ILE A 83 20.25 -7.59 -3.68
C ILE A 83 19.66 -6.20 -3.42
N CYS A 84 18.34 -6.03 -3.59
CA CYS A 84 17.65 -4.78 -3.28
C CYS A 84 17.83 -4.40 -1.80
N CYS A 85 17.72 -5.36 -0.88
CA CYS A 85 17.93 -5.13 0.54
C CYS A 85 19.34 -4.56 0.82
N LEU A 86 20.38 -5.20 0.30
CA LEU A 86 21.77 -4.75 0.45
C LEU A 86 21.97 -3.36 -0.16
N PHE A 87 21.37 -3.10 -1.33
CA PHE A 87 21.40 -1.79 -1.97
C PHE A 87 20.77 -0.71 -1.09
N PHE A 88 19.59 -0.95 -0.51
CA PHE A 88 18.94 0.01 0.39
C PHE A 88 19.71 0.23 1.69
N ILE A 89 20.34 -0.81 2.24
CA ILE A 89 21.23 -0.66 3.40
C ILE A 89 22.38 0.29 3.07
N ILE A 90 23.06 0.10 1.93
CA ILE A 90 24.15 0.97 1.50
C ILE A 90 23.64 2.41 1.28
N LEU A 91 22.50 2.57 0.62
CA LEU A 91 21.89 3.86 0.36
C LEU A 91 21.55 4.58 1.68
N ASN A 92 21.00 3.86 2.65
CA ASN A 92 20.69 4.39 3.98
C ASN A 92 21.96 4.88 4.70
N LEU A 93 23.09 4.16 4.57
CA LEU A 93 24.38 4.56 5.15
C LEU A 93 24.97 5.83 4.52
N VAL A 94 24.71 6.09 3.23
CA VAL A 94 25.21 7.30 2.53
C VAL A 94 24.40 8.55 2.90
N GLY A 95 23.17 8.39 3.39
CA GLY A 95 22.34 9.45 3.93
C GLY A 95 21.60 10.26 2.85
N VAL A 96 20.29 10.07 2.75
CA VAL A 96 19.42 10.80 1.81
C VAL A 96 18.86 12.04 2.47
N LYS A 97 19.53 13.19 2.29
CA LYS A 97 19.09 14.47 2.88
C LYS A 97 17.90 15.13 2.16
N GLU A 98 17.52 14.64 0.97
CA GLU A 98 16.49 15.27 0.12
C GLU A 98 15.20 14.46 -0.04
N ALA A 99 14.95 13.42 0.78
CA ALA A 99 13.88 12.44 0.50
C ALA A 99 12.45 13.02 0.44
N GLY A 100 12.14 14.10 1.17
CA GLY A 100 10.77 14.59 1.35
C GLY A 100 10.08 15.11 0.08
N PHE A 101 10.75 15.97 -0.69
CA PHE A 101 10.17 16.53 -1.93
C PHE A 101 10.01 15.47 -3.02
N PHE A 102 11.04 14.64 -3.20
CA PHE A 102 11.00 13.53 -4.18
C PHE A 102 9.88 12.53 -3.85
N GLN A 103 9.63 12.26 -2.56
CA GLN A 103 8.55 11.38 -2.13
C GLN A 103 7.17 11.92 -2.56
N VAL A 104 6.91 13.22 -2.38
CA VAL A 104 5.62 13.83 -2.78
C VAL A 104 5.45 13.76 -4.30
N LEU A 105 6.49 14.12 -5.06
CA LEU A 105 6.45 14.08 -6.52
C LEU A 105 6.19 12.65 -7.03
N LEU A 106 6.86 11.66 -6.44
CA LEU A 106 6.70 10.25 -6.77
C LEU A 106 5.26 9.80 -6.51
N VAL A 107 4.70 10.07 -5.33
CA VAL A 107 3.33 9.66 -4.98
C VAL A 107 2.30 10.32 -5.91
N LEU A 108 2.46 11.60 -6.25
CA LEU A 108 1.57 12.28 -7.21
C LEU A 108 1.67 11.65 -8.61
N GLY A 109 2.87 11.30 -9.06
CA GLY A 109 3.09 10.60 -10.32
C GLY A 109 2.41 9.23 -10.35
N LEU A 110 2.59 8.42 -9.30
CA LEU A 110 1.93 7.11 -9.17
C LEU A 110 0.41 7.24 -9.17
N PHE A 111 -0.12 8.22 -8.45
CA PHE A 111 -1.55 8.48 -8.41
C PHE A 111 -2.09 8.85 -9.79
N GLY A 112 -1.38 9.71 -10.54
CA GLY A 112 -1.72 10.06 -11.92
C GLY A 112 -1.70 8.86 -12.87
N ILE A 113 -0.70 7.98 -12.74
CA ILE A 113 -0.59 6.74 -13.53
C ILE A 113 -1.76 5.79 -13.23
N LEU A 114 -2.14 5.63 -11.96
CA LEU A 114 -3.28 4.79 -11.58
C LEU A 114 -4.61 5.38 -12.04
N LEU A 115 -4.79 6.70 -12.00
CA LEU A 115 -5.98 7.34 -12.58
C LEU A 115 -6.05 7.10 -14.08
N CYS A 116 -4.94 7.27 -14.80
CA CYS A 116 -4.86 6.97 -16.22
C CYS A 116 -5.24 5.51 -16.51
N TYR A 117 -4.72 4.57 -15.73
CA TYR A 117 -5.08 3.15 -15.80
C TYR A 117 -6.59 2.95 -15.64
N VAL A 118 -7.20 3.59 -14.64
CA VAL A 118 -8.65 3.47 -14.40
C VAL A 118 -9.46 4.04 -15.57
N PHE A 119 -9.15 5.24 -16.04
CA PHE A 119 -9.92 5.88 -17.12
C PHE A 119 -9.81 5.16 -18.47
N LEU A 120 -8.61 4.69 -18.84
CA LEU A 120 -8.40 3.96 -20.08
C LEU A 120 -8.95 2.53 -20.00
N GLY A 121 -8.74 1.86 -18.87
CA GLY A 121 -9.21 0.50 -18.66
C GLY A 121 -10.73 0.42 -18.51
N ALA A 122 -11.39 1.44 -17.96
CA ALA A 122 -12.84 1.48 -17.79
C ALA A 122 -13.61 1.28 -19.11
N LYS A 123 -13.07 1.76 -20.24
CA LYS A 123 -13.68 1.58 -21.57
C LYS A 123 -13.58 0.15 -22.11
N ASN A 124 -12.69 -0.66 -21.54
CA ASN A 124 -12.38 -2.02 -22.01
C ASN A 124 -12.92 -3.10 -21.07
N ILE A 125 -13.71 -2.70 -20.06
CA ILE A 125 -14.32 -3.64 -19.11
C ILE A 125 -15.32 -4.52 -19.84
N LYS A 126 -15.19 -5.84 -19.67
CA LYS A 126 -16.16 -6.84 -20.10
C LYS A 126 -17.01 -7.27 -18.90
N PRO A 127 -18.32 -6.99 -18.89
CA PRO A 127 -19.20 -7.34 -17.78
C PRO A 127 -19.21 -8.85 -17.45
N ASP A 128 -18.97 -9.70 -18.46
CA ASP A 128 -18.94 -11.15 -18.30
C ASP A 128 -17.86 -11.63 -17.33
N ASN A 129 -16.75 -10.89 -17.21
CA ASN A 129 -15.67 -11.22 -16.28
C ASN A 129 -16.08 -11.11 -14.80
N PHE A 130 -17.19 -10.44 -14.50
CA PHE A 130 -17.75 -10.37 -13.15
C PHE A 130 -18.69 -11.53 -12.82
N SER A 131 -18.98 -12.42 -13.77
CA SER A 131 -19.92 -13.53 -13.56
C SER A 131 -19.19 -14.88 -13.48
N PRO A 132 -19.36 -15.66 -12.39
CA PRO A 132 -20.10 -15.35 -11.17
C PRO A 132 -19.32 -14.42 -10.21
N PHE A 133 -20.02 -13.42 -9.65
CA PHE A 133 -19.39 -12.40 -8.80
C PHE A 133 -18.85 -12.97 -7.48
N PHE A 134 -19.51 -14.00 -6.95
CA PHE A 134 -19.09 -14.75 -5.77
C PHE A 134 -18.65 -16.17 -6.15
N SER A 135 -17.67 -16.28 -7.04
CA SER A 135 -17.14 -17.57 -7.50
C SER A 135 -16.64 -18.49 -6.38
N CYS A 136 -16.06 -17.91 -5.31
CA CYS A 136 -15.60 -18.65 -4.13
C CYS A 136 -16.57 -18.53 -2.93
N GLY A 137 -17.77 -17.97 -3.14
CA GLY A 137 -18.74 -17.70 -2.07
C GLY A 137 -18.42 -16.45 -1.25
N VAL A 138 -19.38 -16.06 -0.38
CA VAL A 138 -19.31 -14.82 0.42
C VAL A 138 -18.26 -14.93 1.53
N ASN A 139 -18.03 -16.11 2.09
CA ASN A 139 -17.04 -16.32 3.15
C ASN A 139 -15.62 -15.96 2.69
N SER A 140 -15.29 -16.19 1.42
CA SER A 140 -14.00 -15.80 0.85
C SER A 140 -13.79 -14.28 0.84
N VAL A 141 -14.85 -13.48 0.81
CA VAL A 141 -14.74 -12.02 0.90
C VAL A 141 -14.12 -11.63 2.24
N PHE A 142 -14.57 -12.25 3.33
CA PHE A 142 -14.06 -11.97 4.68
C PHE A 142 -12.61 -12.45 4.84
N THR A 143 -12.30 -13.67 4.41
CA THR A 143 -10.92 -14.17 4.51
C THR A 143 -9.95 -13.35 3.66
N THR A 144 -10.33 -13.00 2.43
CA THR A 144 -9.52 -12.09 1.60
C THR A 144 -9.43 -10.71 2.23
N ALA A 145 -10.49 -10.18 2.84
CA ALA A 145 -10.46 -8.88 3.52
C ALA A 145 -9.41 -8.85 4.64
N SER A 146 -9.26 -9.94 5.40
CA SER A 146 -8.21 -10.08 6.41
C SER A 146 -6.81 -10.01 5.81
N PHE A 147 -6.57 -10.67 4.66
CA PHE A 147 -5.28 -10.61 3.98
C PHE A 147 -4.97 -9.22 3.41
N VAL A 148 -5.95 -8.57 2.76
CA VAL A 148 -5.74 -7.26 2.12
C VAL A 148 -5.79 -6.10 3.12
N PHE A 149 -6.11 -6.36 4.39
CA PHE A 149 -6.08 -5.35 5.45
C PHE A 149 -4.71 -4.69 5.57
N ILE A 150 -3.63 -5.42 5.27
CA ILE A 150 -2.26 -4.88 5.25
C ILE A 150 -2.10 -3.70 4.29
N SER A 151 -2.89 -3.62 3.21
CA SER A 151 -2.87 -2.50 2.26
C SER A 151 -3.23 -1.16 2.92
N TYR A 152 -3.95 -1.17 4.05
CA TYR A 152 -4.31 0.03 4.81
C TYR A 152 -3.38 0.29 6.00
N GLY A 153 -2.40 -0.59 6.27
CA GLY A 153 -1.55 -0.52 7.46
C GLY A 153 -0.63 0.71 7.54
N GLY A 154 -0.45 1.44 6.43
CA GLY A 154 0.31 2.69 6.42
C GLY A 154 -0.44 3.88 7.03
N LEU A 155 -1.77 3.81 7.14
CA LEU A 155 -2.63 4.94 7.48
C LEU A 155 -2.29 5.59 8.82
N THR A 156 -1.93 4.77 9.82
CA THR A 156 -1.68 5.23 11.19
C THR A 156 -0.23 5.66 11.42
N LYS A 157 0.68 5.37 10.48
CA LYS A 157 2.11 5.64 10.64
C LYS A 157 2.44 7.12 10.61
N ILE A 158 1.62 7.95 9.98
CA ILE A 158 1.74 9.41 9.99
C ILE A 158 1.71 9.99 11.41
N ALA A 159 1.12 9.28 12.38
CA ALA A 159 1.11 9.70 13.77
C ALA A 159 2.51 9.80 14.41
N ALA A 160 3.49 9.04 13.89
CA ALA A 160 4.87 9.14 14.37
C ALA A 160 5.54 10.47 14.00
N LEU A 161 5.05 11.16 12.97
CA LEU A 161 5.57 12.43 12.44
C LEU A 161 4.83 13.65 13.04
N ALA A 162 4.19 13.49 14.20
CA ALA A 162 3.43 14.55 14.85
C ALA A 162 4.26 15.80 15.11
N GLU A 163 5.52 15.64 15.54
CA GLU A 163 6.40 16.76 15.88
C GLU A 163 6.93 17.52 14.65
N GLU A 164 6.98 16.86 13.49
CA GLU A 164 7.42 17.45 12.22
C GLU A 164 6.27 18.10 11.44
N THR A 165 5.02 17.87 11.89
CA THR A 165 3.82 18.35 11.19
C THR A 165 3.35 19.69 11.74
N ARG A 166 3.09 20.66 10.87
CA ARG A 166 2.44 21.91 11.26
C ARG A 166 1.00 21.64 11.70
N ASN A 167 0.64 22.05 12.93
CA ASN A 167 -0.68 21.85 13.53
C ASN A 167 -1.13 20.36 13.53
N PRO A 168 -0.37 19.46 14.18
CA PRO A 168 -0.57 18.01 14.05
C PRO A 168 -1.97 17.57 14.46
N GLY A 169 -2.56 18.19 15.49
CA GLY A 169 -3.91 17.87 15.98
C GLY A 169 -5.05 18.18 15.00
N LYS A 170 -4.80 18.88 13.89
CA LYS A 170 -5.79 19.07 12.81
C LYS A 170 -5.33 18.42 11.51
N THR A 171 -4.07 18.64 11.15
CA THR A 171 -3.50 18.20 9.87
C THR A 171 -3.45 16.68 9.77
N ILE A 172 -3.04 15.98 10.83
CA ILE A 172 -2.87 14.52 10.79
C ILE A 172 -4.23 13.80 10.74
N PRO A 173 -5.22 14.11 11.61
CA PRO A 173 -6.56 13.54 11.49
C PRO A 173 -7.20 13.72 10.11
N LEU A 174 -7.14 14.94 9.57
CA LEU A 174 -7.67 15.23 8.24
C LEU A 174 -6.92 14.45 7.16
N GLY A 175 -5.59 14.39 7.25
CA GLY A 175 -4.75 13.61 6.35
C GLY A 175 -5.09 12.12 6.37
N MET A 176 -5.30 11.53 7.55
CA MET A 176 -5.70 10.13 7.69
C MET A 176 -7.06 9.85 7.07
N ILE A 177 -8.10 10.63 7.42
CA ILE A 177 -9.46 10.37 6.92
C ILE A 177 -9.54 10.58 5.39
N SER A 178 -8.93 11.64 4.88
CA SER A 178 -8.88 11.91 3.43
C SER A 178 -8.09 10.85 2.68
N ALA A 179 -6.92 10.43 3.19
CA ALA A 179 -6.15 9.35 2.59
C ALA A 179 -6.94 8.04 2.56
N LEU A 180 -7.63 7.68 3.65
CA LEU A 180 -8.46 6.47 3.69
C LEU A 180 -9.55 6.49 2.61
N ALA A 181 -10.28 7.60 2.49
CA ALA A 181 -11.34 7.75 1.50
C ALA A 181 -10.79 7.66 0.08
N ILE A 182 -9.73 8.41 -0.23
CA ILE A 182 -9.10 8.44 -1.55
C ILE A 182 -8.57 7.05 -1.94
N ILE A 183 -7.85 6.37 -1.04
CA ILE A 183 -7.26 5.06 -1.34
C ILE A 183 -8.34 3.98 -1.46
N CYS A 184 -9.41 4.04 -0.67
CA CYS A 184 -10.51 3.09 -0.76
C CYS A 184 -11.21 3.18 -2.13
N ILE A 185 -11.47 4.40 -2.60
CA ILE A 185 -12.03 4.64 -3.94
C ILE A 185 -11.08 4.16 -5.02
N LEU A 186 -9.79 4.52 -4.91
CA LEU A 186 -8.78 4.14 -5.90
C LEU A 186 -8.60 2.62 -5.99
N TYR A 187 -8.50 1.93 -4.85
CA TYR A 187 -8.40 0.47 -4.81
C TYR A 187 -9.63 -0.20 -5.42
N ALA A 188 -10.83 0.28 -5.10
CA ALA A 188 -12.05 -0.24 -5.71
C ALA A 188 -12.03 -0.05 -7.24
N ALA A 189 -11.69 1.15 -7.72
CA ALA A 189 -11.67 1.48 -9.14
C ALA A 189 -10.63 0.66 -9.91
N VAL A 190 -9.39 0.58 -9.41
CA VAL A 190 -8.32 -0.21 -10.03
C VAL A 190 -8.71 -1.68 -10.11
N LEU A 191 -9.23 -2.27 -9.02
CA LEU A 191 -9.63 -3.68 -9.02
C LEU A 191 -10.82 -3.97 -9.92
N ILE A 192 -11.82 -3.08 -9.98
CA ILE A 192 -12.93 -3.21 -10.93
C ILE A 192 -12.40 -3.24 -12.36
N VAL A 193 -11.46 -2.35 -12.69
CA VAL A 193 -10.86 -2.32 -14.02
C VAL A 193 -10.04 -3.58 -14.27
N THR A 194 -9.14 -3.98 -13.36
CA THR A 194 -8.28 -5.15 -13.53
C THR A 194 -9.11 -6.43 -13.70
N ILE A 195 -10.11 -6.67 -12.85
CA ILE A 195 -11.02 -7.82 -12.97
C ILE A 195 -11.85 -7.71 -14.26
N GLY A 196 -12.29 -6.50 -14.61
CA GLY A 196 -13.11 -6.26 -15.79
C GLY A 196 -12.38 -6.48 -17.12
N VAL A 197 -11.06 -6.26 -17.19
CA VAL A 197 -10.29 -6.41 -18.44
C VAL A 197 -9.58 -7.76 -18.55
N MET A 198 -9.24 -8.42 -17.45
CA MET A 198 -8.48 -9.67 -17.46
C MET A 198 -9.34 -10.93 -17.43
N ASN A 199 -8.84 -12.01 -18.03
CA ASN A 199 -9.45 -13.33 -17.87
C ASN A 199 -9.21 -13.85 -16.43
N PRO A 200 -10.24 -14.35 -15.71
CA PRO A 200 -10.09 -14.87 -14.35
C PRO A 200 -9.04 -15.98 -14.17
N GLN A 201 -8.76 -16.79 -15.20
CA GLN A 201 -7.73 -17.83 -15.13
C GLN A 201 -6.33 -17.22 -15.09
N THR A 202 -6.02 -16.33 -16.01
CA THR A 202 -4.74 -15.60 -16.06
C THR A 202 -4.53 -14.75 -14.80
N LEU A 203 -5.60 -14.15 -14.27
CA LEU A 203 -5.55 -13.33 -13.07
C LEU A 203 -5.09 -14.11 -11.82
N LYS A 204 -5.39 -15.42 -11.75
CA LYS A 204 -4.99 -16.27 -10.61
C LYS A 204 -3.52 -16.67 -10.62
N GLU A 205 -2.91 -16.70 -11.80
CA GLU A 205 -1.53 -17.18 -11.99
C GLU A 205 -0.52 -16.04 -11.97
N THR A 206 -0.93 -14.83 -12.35
CA THR A 206 -0.02 -13.68 -12.45
C THR A 206 0.34 -13.10 -11.08
N LEU A 207 1.63 -12.76 -10.94
CA LEU A 207 2.15 -11.99 -9.82
C LEU A 207 2.06 -10.47 -10.07
N THR A 208 1.74 -10.05 -11.31
CA THR A 208 1.67 -8.64 -11.72
C THR A 208 0.33 -8.30 -12.40
N PRO A 209 -0.81 -8.50 -11.71
CA PRO A 209 -2.14 -8.40 -12.31
C PRO A 209 -2.45 -7.00 -12.88
N ILE A 210 -1.99 -5.93 -12.24
CA ILE A 210 -2.27 -4.57 -12.73
C ILE A 210 -1.49 -4.29 -14.02
N SER A 211 -0.22 -4.70 -14.11
CA SER A 211 0.59 -4.59 -15.33
C SER A 211 0.05 -5.43 -16.47
N ASP A 212 -0.39 -6.66 -16.19
CA ASP A 212 -0.99 -7.51 -17.22
C ASP A 212 -2.35 -7.00 -17.66
N GLY A 213 -3.15 -6.42 -16.76
CA GLY A 213 -4.37 -5.72 -17.14
C GLY A 213 -4.08 -4.51 -18.04
N ALA A 214 -2.99 -3.78 -17.77
CA ALA A 214 -2.56 -2.64 -18.57
C ALA A 214 -2.18 -3.04 -20.00
N TYR A 215 -1.61 -4.24 -20.16
CA TYR A 215 -1.27 -4.80 -21.46
C TYR A 215 -2.51 -5.01 -22.34
N VAL A 216 -3.64 -5.43 -21.77
CA VAL A 216 -4.87 -5.77 -22.51
C VAL A 216 -5.38 -4.58 -23.35
N PHE A 217 -5.25 -3.36 -22.84
CA PHE A 217 -5.80 -2.17 -23.50
C PHE A 217 -4.74 -1.13 -23.93
N GLY A 218 -3.53 -1.18 -23.37
CA GLY A 218 -2.45 -0.24 -23.66
C GLY A 218 -1.17 -0.88 -24.23
N GLY A 219 -1.19 -2.19 -24.47
CA GLY A 219 -0.06 -2.93 -25.04
C GLY A 219 1.21 -2.91 -24.19
N ASN A 220 2.35 -3.22 -24.83
CA ASN A 220 3.65 -3.35 -24.14
C ASN A 220 4.10 -2.05 -23.47
N VAL A 221 3.87 -0.90 -24.10
CA VAL A 221 4.29 0.40 -23.55
C VAL A 221 3.61 0.65 -22.21
N PHE A 222 2.28 0.48 -22.15
CA PHE A 222 1.54 0.74 -20.93
C PHE A 222 1.83 -0.31 -19.83
N LYS A 223 2.03 -1.57 -20.21
CA LYS A 223 2.53 -2.62 -19.30
C LYS A 223 3.84 -2.20 -18.63
N ILE A 224 4.82 -1.74 -19.40
CA ILE A 224 6.13 -1.32 -18.87
C ILE A 224 5.97 -0.11 -17.94
N VAL A 225 5.17 0.89 -18.33
CA VAL A 225 4.91 2.07 -17.48
C VAL A 225 4.33 1.67 -16.13
N ILE A 226 3.32 0.79 -16.11
CA ILE A 226 2.72 0.30 -14.85
C ILE A 226 3.70 -0.54 -14.04
N SER A 227 4.50 -1.40 -14.67
CA SER A 227 5.52 -2.19 -13.97
C SER A 227 6.61 -1.33 -13.33
N VAL A 228 7.09 -0.30 -14.04
CA VAL A 228 8.06 0.67 -13.50
C VAL A 228 7.43 1.48 -12.37
N ALA A 229 6.18 1.92 -12.53
CA ALA A 229 5.45 2.61 -11.47
C ALA A 229 5.30 1.74 -10.22
N ALA A 230 4.93 0.46 -10.36
CA ALA A 230 4.83 -0.46 -9.25
C ALA A 230 6.17 -0.69 -8.55
N PHE A 231 7.26 -0.80 -9.30
CA PHE A 231 8.61 -0.88 -8.75
C PHE A 231 8.99 0.38 -7.95
N LEU A 232 8.73 1.57 -8.50
CA LEU A 232 8.94 2.86 -7.81
C LEU A 232 8.06 3.00 -6.55
N ALA A 233 6.84 2.47 -6.58
CA ALA A 233 5.95 2.44 -5.42
C ALA A 233 6.54 1.60 -4.27
N PHE A 234 7.15 0.46 -4.59
CA PHE A 234 7.87 -0.32 -3.58
C PHE A 234 9.12 0.41 -3.07
N ILE A 235 9.85 1.13 -3.93
CA ILE A 235 11.03 1.91 -3.52
C ILE A 235 10.64 2.99 -2.51
N SER A 236 9.52 3.65 -2.77
CA SER A 236 8.96 4.68 -1.89
C SER A 236 8.47 4.13 -0.53
N THR A 237 8.26 2.81 -0.43
CA THR A 237 7.73 2.13 0.76
C THR A 237 8.82 1.43 1.59
N ALA A 238 9.90 0.98 0.95
CA ALA A 238 11.02 0.25 1.55
C ALA A 238 12.00 1.20 2.26
#